data_AF-A0A8T5LWA9-F1
#
_entry.id   AF-A0A8T5LWA9-F1
#
_cell.length_a   1.000
_cell.length_b   1.000
_cell.length_c   1.000
_cell.angle_alpha   90.00
_cell.angle_beta   90.00
_cell.angle_gamma   90.00
#
_symmetry.space_group_name_H-M   'P 1'
#
loop_
_entity.id
_entity.type
_entity.pdbx_description
1 polymer ?
#
loop_
_entity_poly.entity_id
_entity_poly.type
_entity_poly.pdbx_seq_one_letter_code
_entity_poly.pdbx_strand_id
1 'polypeptide(L)'
;MDNTLKKRKRLANQKGQISIEFMLLLVFLLLYLSSSILPSVYLAAASTQEVESIGQARIAAQKIVSTVNRLQDQTSGAKQTITIFVPKDANILCNSAPDNEIGFSYQLQGTTHTPATACENDDDNPADSSKCTKIITVNTTTLGCEKDPIDPLVLGGQSVDIAITKSTGQSTGQTTVSVS
;
A
#
# COMPACT_ATOMS: atom_id res chain seq x y z
N MET A 1 -57.41 -22.47 51.72
CA MET A 1 -56.91 -23.02 50.44
C MET A 1 -56.35 -21.88 49.60
N ASP A 2 -55.05 -21.55 49.67
CA ASP A 2 -54.43 -20.61 48.69
C ASP A 2 -52.87 -20.61 48.67
N ASN A 3 -52.22 -21.76 48.90
CA ASN A 3 -50.75 -21.83 48.86
C ASN A 3 -50.20 -22.27 47.50
N THR A 4 -51.00 -22.99 46.71
CA THR A 4 -50.61 -23.51 45.40
C THR A 4 -50.68 -22.43 44.30
N LEU A 5 -51.62 -21.49 44.38
CA LEU A 5 -51.80 -20.41 43.42
C LEU A 5 -50.72 -19.33 43.56
N LYS A 6 -50.36 -18.99 44.81
CA LYS A 6 -49.26 -18.07 45.15
C LYS A 6 -47.89 -18.61 44.70
N LYS A 7 -47.67 -19.93 44.80
CA LYS A 7 -46.45 -20.60 44.34
C LYS A 7 -46.31 -20.59 42.81
N ARG A 8 -47.42 -20.79 42.07
CA ARG A 8 -47.43 -20.73 40.59
C ARG A 8 -47.16 -19.32 40.05
N LYS A 9 -47.72 -18.26 40.66
CA LYS A 9 -47.42 -16.87 40.26
C LYS A 9 -45.96 -16.49 40.48
N ARG A 10 -45.33 -16.95 41.57
CA ARG A 10 -43.90 -16.71 41.84
C ARG A 10 -42.98 -17.40 40.83
N LEU A 11 -43.29 -18.64 40.46
CA LEU A 11 -42.55 -19.39 39.44
C LEU A 11 -42.65 -18.77 38.04
N ALA A 12 -43.82 -18.24 37.67
CA ALA A 12 -44.00 -17.53 36.40
C ALA A 12 -43.21 -16.22 36.35
N ASN A 13 -43.21 -15.43 37.45
CA ASN A 13 -42.40 -14.21 37.54
C ASN A 13 -40.89 -14.49 37.46
N GLN A 14 -40.39 -15.56 38.12
CA GLN A 14 -38.98 -15.93 38.01
C GLN A 14 -38.58 -16.35 36.59
N LYS A 15 -39.44 -17.13 35.90
CA LYS A 15 -39.19 -17.53 34.51
C LYS A 15 -39.19 -16.34 33.54
N GLY A 16 -40.11 -15.39 33.73
CA GLY A 16 -40.16 -14.16 32.94
C GLY A 16 -38.94 -13.24 33.18
N GLN A 17 -38.49 -13.14 34.44
CA GLN A 17 -37.32 -12.35 34.81
C GLN A 17 -36.02 -12.89 34.17
N ILE A 18 -35.82 -14.21 34.20
CA ILE A 18 -34.64 -14.85 33.60
C ILE A 18 -34.63 -14.66 32.07
N SER A 19 -35.79 -14.72 31.42
CA SER A 19 -35.88 -14.53 29.96
C SER A 19 -35.55 -13.09 29.53
N ILE A 20 -35.97 -12.09 30.30
CA ILE A 20 -35.70 -10.68 30.00
C ILE A 20 -34.22 -10.36 30.21
N GLU A 21 -33.63 -10.88 31.29
CA GLU A 21 -32.20 -10.72 31.58
C GLU A 21 -31.33 -11.29 30.45
N PHE A 22 -31.67 -12.49 29.96
CA PHE A 22 -30.98 -13.09 28.83
C PHE A 22 -31.13 -12.27 27.54
N MET A 23 -32.32 -11.72 27.27
CA MET A 23 -32.53 -10.87 26.09
C MET A 23 -31.71 -9.58 26.16
N LEU A 24 -31.62 -8.98 27.34
CA LEU A 24 -30.85 -7.76 27.58
C LEU A 24 -29.34 -8.01 27.41
N LEU A 25 -28.84 -9.15 27.90
CA LEU A 25 -27.47 -9.59 27.66
C LEU A 25 -27.17 -9.79 26.16
N LEU A 26 -28.11 -10.37 25.41
CA LEU A 26 -27.98 -10.54 23.96
C LEU A 26 -27.89 -9.20 23.22
N VAL A 27 -28.75 -8.25 23.59
CA VAL A 27 -28.73 -6.90 23.01
C VAL A 27 -27.42 -6.18 23.35
N PHE A 28 -26.95 -6.28 24.60
CA PHE A 28 -25.67 -5.71 25.01
C PHE A 28 -24.50 -6.30 24.23
N LEU A 29 -24.50 -7.63 24.02
CA LEU A 29 -23.50 -8.30 23.20
C LEU A 29 -23.52 -7.78 21.75
N LEU A 30 -24.70 -7.63 21.14
CA LEU A 30 -24.83 -7.11 19.78
C LEU A 30 -24.34 -5.66 19.65
N LEU A 31 -24.65 -4.81 20.63
CA LEU A 31 -24.15 -3.44 20.69
C LEU A 31 -22.63 -3.40 20.83
N TYR A 32 -22.06 -4.29 21.65
CA TYR A 32 -20.61 -4.42 21.82
C TYR A 32 -19.91 -4.88 20.52
N LEU A 33 -20.47 -5.89 19.84
CA LEU A 33 -19.97 -6.33 18.53
C LEU A 33 -19.98 -5.18 17.53
N SER A 34 -21.08 -4.43 17.48
CA SER A 34 -21.24 -3.31 16.54
C SER A 34 -20.30 -2.13 16.85
N SER A 35 -20.08 -1.84 18.13
CA SER A 35 -19.31 -0.66 18.55
C SER A 35 -17.80 -0.89 18.57
N SER A 36 -17.34 -2.11 18.87
CA SER A 36 -15.93 -2.38 19.14
C SER A 36 -15.28 -3.27 18.08
N ILE A 37 -15.98 -4.31 17.62
CA ILE A 37 -15.39 -5.33 16.73
C ILE A 37 -15.45 -4.88 15.28
N LEU A 38 -16.60 -4.38 14.82
CA LEU A 38 -16.73 -3.89 13.44
C LEU A 38 -15.69 -2.82 13.05
N PRO A 39 -15.47 -1.73 13.82
CA PRO A 39 -14.46 -0.75 13.44
C PRO A 39 -13.04 -1.34 13.47
N SER A 40 -12.72 -2.22 14.40
CA SER A 40 -11.41 -2.87 14.49
C SER A 40 -11.11 -3.74 13.26
N VAL A 41 -12.11 -4.50 12.77
CA VAL A 41 -11.98 -5.31 11.56
C VAL A 41 -11.76 -4.42 10.32
N TYR A 42 -12.48 -3.31 10.22
CA TYR A 42 -12.31 -2.37 9.11
C TYR A 42 -10.90 -1.77 9.08
N LEU A 43 -10.38 -1.34 10.24
CA LEU A 43 -9.00 -0.80 10.35
C LEU A 43 -7.95 -1.84 9.97
N ALA A 44 -8.11 -3.09 10.43
CA ALA A 44 -7.18 -4.17 10.09
C ALA A 44 -7.19 -4.49 8.59
N ALA A 45 -8.37 -4.52 7.97
CA ALA A 45 -8.51 -4.74 6.53
C ALA A 45 -7.86 -3.61 5.72
N ALA A 46 -8.12 -2.35 6.09
CA ALA A 46 -7.52 -1.18 5.43
C ALA A 46 -5.99 -1.20 5.52
N SER A 47 -5.44 -1.46 6.71
CA SER A 47 -3.98 -1.55 6.90
C SER A 47 -3.35 -2.68 6.08
N THR A 48 -4.03 -3.84 5.97
CA THR A 48 -3.54 -4.95 5.15
C THR A 48 -3.49 -4.57 3.67
N GLN A 49 -4.52 -3.87 3.18
CA GLN A 49 -4.58 -3.41 1.80
C GLN A 49 -3.50 -2.36 1.49
N GLU A 50 -3.19 -1.47 2.43
CA GLU A 50 -2.09 -0.52 2.30
C GLU A 50 -0.73 -1.22 2.17
N VAL A 51 -0.47 -2.20 3.04
CA VAL A 51 0.77 -2.99 2.99
C VAL A 51 0.91 -3.74 1.67
N GLU A 52 -0.18 -4.32 1.17
CA GLU A 52 -0.20 -4.98 -0.14
C GLU A 52 0.14 -3.98 -1.27
N SER A 53 -0.49 -2.80 -1.25
CA SER A 53 -0.28 -1.76 -2.26
C SER A 53 1.18 -1.26 -2.24
N ILE A 54 1.75 -1.01 -1.07
CA ILE A 54 3.16 -0.65 -0.91
C ILE A 54 4.07 -1.75 -1.46
N GLY A 55 3.75 -3.02 -1.16
CA GLY A 55 4.48 -4.18 -1.70
C GLY A 55 4.44 -4.26 -3.22
N GLN A 56 3.28 -4.02 -3.84
CA GLN A 56 3.14 -3.98 -5.29
C GLN A 56 3.94 -2.84 -5.93
N ALA A 57 3.89 -1.63 -5.34
CA ALA A 57 4.68 -0.48 -5.80
C ALA A 57 6.19 -0.75 -5.73
N ARG A 58 6.65 -1.40 -4.64
CA ARG A 58 8.03 -1.85 -4.49
C ARG A 58 8.44 -2.85 -5.56
N ILE A 59 7.61 -3.85 -5.84
CA ILE A 59 7.88 -4.84 -6.88
C ILE A 59 7.97 -4.17 -8.26
N ALA A 60 7.08 -3.21 -8.54
CA ALA A 60 7.11 -2.43 -9.79
C ALA A 60 8.44 -1.68 -9.94
N ALA A 61 8.86 -0.92 -8.91
CA ALA A 61 10.13 -0.20 -8.93
C ALA A 61 11.33 -1.15 -9.10
N GLN A 62 11.37 -2.28 -8.36
CA GLN A 62 12.41 -3.30 -8.50
C GLN A 62 12.46 -3.91 -9.91
N LYS A 63 11.31 -4.10 -10.56
CA LYS A 63 11.24 -4.60 -11.94
C LYS A 63 11.84 -3.62 -12.93
N ILE A 64 11.62 -2.32 -12.73
CA ILE A 64 12.25 -1.28 -13.55
C ILE A 64 13.77 -1.32 -13.33
N VAL A 65 14.23 -1.23 -12.08
CA VAL A 65 15.67 -1.23 -11.72
C VAL A 65 16.38 -2.46 -12.29
N SER A 66 15.82 -3.65 -12.09
CA SER A 66 16.41 -4.89 -12.61
C SER A 66 16.47 -4.91 -14.14
N THR A 67 15.47 -4.34 -14.83
CA THR A 67 15.46 -4.24 -16.28
C THR A 67 16.50 -3.23 -16.78
N VAL A 68 16.64 -2.10 -16.10
CA VAL A 68 17.66 -1.09 -16.40
C VAL A 68 19.07 -1.68 -16.24
N ASN A 69 19.33 -2.35 -15.11
CA ASN A 69 20.60 -3.04 -14.87
C ASN A 69 20.87 -4.12 -15.92
N ARG A 70 19.84 -4.88 -16.31
CA ARG A 70 19.98 -5.92 -17.35
C ARG A 70 20.32 -5.34 -18.72
N LEU A 71 19.69 -4.24 -19.11
CA LEU A 71 19.96 -3.57 -20.38
C LEU A 71 21.34 -2.91 -20.42
N GLN A 72 21.86 -2.51 -19.26
CA GLN A 72 23.22 -1.98 -19.15
C GLN A 72 24.28 -2.98 -19.61
N ASP A 73 24.09 -4.27 -19.33
CA ASP A 73 25.00 -5.34 -19.77
C ASP A 73 24.82 -5.71 -21.26
N GLN A 74 23.77 -5.21 -21.91
CA GLN A 74 23.49 -5.49 -23.33
C GLN A 74 24.15 -4.48 -24.29
N THR A 75 24.19 -4.84 -25.57
CA THR A 75 24.70 -3.97 -26.64
C THR A 75 23.84 -2.72 -26.78
N SER A 76 24.45 -1.61 -27.20
CA SER A 76 23.71 -0.36 -27.45
C SER A 76 22.63 -0.59 -28.53
N GLY A 77 21.47 0.07 -28.36
CA GLY A 77 20.29 -0.16 -29.19
C GLY A 77 19.33 -1.23 -28.63
N ALA A 78 19.68 -1.88 -27.51
CA ALA A 78 18.76 -2.78 -26.83
C ALA A 78 17.56 -2.01 -26.26
N LYS A 79 16.35 -2.54 -26.52
CA LYS A 79 15.08 -2.02 -26.02
C LYS A 79 14.31 -3.16 -25.36
N GLN A 80 13.74 -2.88 -24.20
CA GLN A 80 12.85 -3.79 -23.50
C GLN A 80 11.63 -3.03 -23.00
N THR A 81 10.45 -3.57 -23.27
CA THR A 81 9.21 -3.09 -22.67
C THR A 81 8.81 -4.01 -21.54
N ILE A 82 8.48 -3.44 -20.38
CA ILE A 82 7.94 -4.17 -19.24
C ILE A 82 6.59 -3.58 -18.84
N THR A 83 5.62 -4.45 -18.58
CA THR A 83 4.36 -4.03 -17.97
C THR A 83 4.50 -4.04 -16.45
N ILE A 84 4.14 -2.94 -15.81
CA ILE A 84 4.06 -2.80 -14.36
C ILE A 84 2.66 -2.40 -13.94
N PHE A 85 2.25 -2.83 -12.76
CA PHE A 85 1.03 -2.36 -12.12
C PHE A 85 1.41 -1.37 -11.01
N VAL A 86 0.82 -0.17 -11.06
CA VAL A 86 1.03 0.85 -10.05
C VAL A 86 -0.30 1.07 -9.31
N PRO A 87 -0.39 0.81 -8.00
CA PRO A 87 -1.60 1.02 -7.21
C PRO A 87 -2.08 2.47 -7.25
N LYS A 88 -3.38 2.72 -7.04
CA LYS A 88 -4.03 4.05 -7.16
C LYS A 88 -3.31 5.17 -6.42
N ASP A 89 -2.83 4.88 -5.21
CA ASP A 89 -2.21 5.87 -4.33
C ASP A 89 -0.69 5.80 -4.34
N ALA A 90 -0.11 5.06 -5.31
CA ALA A 90 1.33 4.96 -5.56
C ALA A 90 1.75 5.79 -6.77
N ASN A 91 2.94 6.37 -6.71
CA ASN A 91 3.61 7.04 -7.81
C ASN A 91 5.00 6.43 -8.00
N ILE A 92 5.44 6.30 -9.25
CA ILE A 92 6.82 5.89 -9.56
C ILE A 92 7.67 7.14 -9.77
N LEU A 93 8.79 7.20 -9.04
CA LEU A 93 9.76 8.29 -9.10
C LEU A 93 10.96 7.85 -9.93
N CYS A 94 11.50 8.76 -10.74
CA CYS A 94 12.68 8.54 -11.55
C CYS A 94 13.52 9.82 -11.46
N ASN A 95 14.72 9.72 -10.87
CA ASN A 95 15.65 10.82 -10.72
C ASN A 95 16.91 10.47 -11.53
N SER A 96 17.18 11.25 -12.58
CA SER A 96 18.37 11.06 -13.43
C SER A 96 19.64 11.54 -12.70
N ALA A 97 20.78 11.49 -13.40
CA ALA A 97 22.07 11.92 -12.85
C ALA A 97 22.00 13.26 -12.06
N PRO A 98 22.66 13.35 -10.89
CA PRO A 98 23.77 12.50 -10.44
C PRO A 98 23.38 11.23 -9.67
N ASP A 99 22.15 11.13 -9.15
CA ASP A 99 21.82 10.10 -8.16
C ASP A 99 21.44 8.74 -8.81
N ASN A 100 20.93 8.77 -10.05
CA ASN A 100 20.52 7.57 -10.83
C ASN A 100 19.60 6.64 -10.04
N GLU A 101 18.44 7.17 -9.69
CA GLU A 101 17.55 6.59 -8.70
C GLU A 101 16.17 6.32 -9.28
N ILE A 102 15.62 5.15 -8.95
CA ILE A 102 14.23 4.81 -9.27
C ILE A 102 13.55 4.41 -7.97
N GLY A 103 12.42 5.05 -7.69
CA GLY A 103 11.70 4.86 -6.45
C GLY A 103 10.21 4.75 -6.64
N PHE A 104 9.51 4.62 -5.53
CA PHE A 104 8.07 4.81 -5.47
C PHE A 104 7.71 5.66 -4.25
N SER A 105 6.58 6.34 -4.34
CA SER A 105 5.97 7.06 -3.22
C SER A 105 4.51 6.62 -3.11
N TYR A 106 4.06 6.25 -1.92
CA TYR A 106 2.69 5.82 -1.65
C TYR A 106 2.05 6.69 -0.56
N GLN A 107 0.85 7.19 -0.79
CA GLN A 107 0.11 7.97 0.20
C GLN A 107 -0.60 7.04 1.20
N LEU A 108 -0.27 7.15 2.49
CA LEU A 108 -0.93 6.40 3.55
C LEU A 108 -2.33 6.99 3.79
N GLN A 109 -3.35 6.14 3.89
CA GLN A 109 -4.74 6.53 4.12
C GLN A 109 -5.20 6.31 5.57
N GLY A 110 -4.44 5.56 6.37
CA GLY A 110 -4.68 5.31 7.80
C GLY A 110 -4.25 6.45 8.74
N THR A 111 -4.96 6.58 9.87
CA THR A 111 -4.73 7.62 10.91
C THR A 111 -3.44 7.43 11.73
N THR A 112 -2.76 6.30 11.62
CA THR A 112 -1.52 6.04 12.33
C THR A 112 -0.32 6.45 11.49
N HIS A 113 0.28 7.58 11.86
CA HIS A 113 1.54 8.12 11.36
C HIS A 113 2.77 7.22 11.67
N THR A 114 2.53 5.98 12.10
CA THR A 114 3.58 4.97 12.21
C THR A 114 3.69 4.35 10.83
N PRO A 115 4.79 4.56 10.09
CA PRO A 115 5.02 3.87 8.84
C PRO A 115 4.75 2.39 9.09
N ALA A 116 3.91 1.77 8.25
CA ALA A 116 3.76 0.32 8.28
C ALA A 116 5.18 -0.28 8.30
N THR A 117 5.40 -1.43 8.94
CA THR A 117 6.71 -2.12 8.90
C THR A 117 7.25 -2.31 7.47
N ALA A 118 6.37 -2.22 6.46
CA ALA A 118 6.70 -2.18 5.03
C ALA A 118 7.46 -0.91 4.55
N CYS A 119 7.42 0.18 5.32
CA CYS A 119 8.06 1.48 5.10
C CYS A 119 9.15 1.78 6.13
N GLU A 120 9.27 0.99 7.21
CA GLU A 120 10.40 1.11 8.12
C GLU A 120 11.71 0.78 7.36
N ASN A 121 12.68 1.68 7.47
CA ASN A 121 14.08 1.64 6.96
C ASN A 121 14.43 2.43 5.69
N ASP A 122 13.53 3.24 5.12
CA ASP A 122 13.88 4.08 3.98
C ASP A 122 14.01 5.54 4.40
N ASP A 123 14.71 6.35 3.59
CA ASP A 123 15.06 7.77 3.78
C ASP A 123 13.81 8.68 3.88
N ASP A 124 12.91 8.36 4.80
CA ASP A 124 11.79 9.17 5.19
C ASP A 124 12.38 10.42 5.83
N ASN A 125 12.45 11.47 5.02
CA ASN A 125 12.47 12.82 5.52
C ASN A 125 11.42 12.88 6.65
N PRO A 126 11.82 13.09 7.92
CA PRO A 126 10.92 12.98 9.08
C PRO A 126 9.79 14.02 9.08
N ALA A 127 9.70 14.86 8.04
CA ALA A 127 8.73 15.92 7.84
C ALA A 127 7.40 15.46 7.18
N ASP A 128 7.30 14.27 6.58
CA ASP A 128 6.08 13.85 5.87
C ASP A 128 5.65 12.41 6.24
N SER A 129 5.21 12.22 7.48
CA SER A 129 4.67 10.96 8.04
C SER A 129 3.39 10.45 7.36
N SER A 130 2.96 11.11 6.28
CA SER A 130 1.77 10.75 5.49
C SER A 130 2.11 9.94 4.24
N LYS A 131 3.40 9.82 3.90
CA LYS A 131 3.87 9.13 2.70
C LYS A 131 4.91 8.08 3.04
N CYS A 132 4.88 7.00 2.27
CA CYS A 132 5.89 5.96 2.27
C CYS A 132 6.70 6.10 0.99
N THR A 133 7.95 6.56 1.08
CA THR A 133 8.80 6.74 -0.09
C THR A 133 10.04 5.87 0.03
N LYS A 134 10.30 5.08 -1.02
CA LYS A 134 11.50 4.25 -1.10
C LYS A 134 12.19 4.50 -2.42
N ILE A 135 13.48 4.79 -2.33
CA ILE A 135 14.35 4.99 -3.48
C ILE A 135 15.28 3.79 -3.62
N ILE A 136 15.51 3.36 -4.86
CA ILE A 136 16.40 2.26 -5.20
C ILE A 136 17.44 2.80 -6.17
N THR A 137 18.70 2.80 -5.74
CA THR A 137 19.83 3.17 -6.59
C THR A 137 20.00 2.16 -7.72
N VAL A 138 20.20 2.67 -8.93
CA VAL A 138 20.43 1.87 -10.12
C VAL A 138 21.94 1.75 -10.35
N ASN A 139 22.42 0.57 -10.78
CA ASN A 139 23.84 0.33 -11.02
C ASN A 139 24.32 0.92 -12.37
N THR A 140 23.66 1.96 -12.89
CA THR A 140 24.01 2.60 -14.16
C THR A 140 24.88 3.83 -13.95
N THR A 141 25.81 4.07 -14.86
CA THR A 141 26.60 5.31 -14.89
C THR A 141 25.79 6.51 -15.38
N THR A 142 24.74 6.29 -16.18
CA THR A 142 23.86 7.34 -16.71
C THR A 142 22.43 6.81 -16.86
N LEU A 143 21.51 7.31 -16.01
CA LEU A 143 20.07 7.12 -16.14
C LEU A 143 19.47 8.36 -16.82
N GLY A 144 18.51 8.17 -17.72
CA GLY A 144 17.67 9.24 -18.26
C GLY A 144 16.20 8.97 -18.01
N CYS A 145 15.48 9.93 -17.44
CA CYS A 145 14.04 9.86 -17.21
C CYS A 145 13.32 10.81 -18.18
N GLU A 146 12.29 10.35 -18.88
CA GLU A 146 11.57 11.16 -19.87
C GLU A 146 10.80 12.36 -19.28
N LYS A 147 10.52 12.34 -17.97
CA LYS A 147 9.74 13.39 -17.26
C LYS A 147 10.47 14.03 -16.07
N ASP A 148 11.79 14.06 -16.12
CA ASP A 148 12.62 14.71 -15.08
C ASP A 148 12.49 16.25 -15.14
N PRO A 149 12.41 17.01 -14.02
CA PRO A 149 12.31 16.62 -12.61
C PRO A 149 10.94 16.85 -11.94
N ILE A 150 9.92 17.29 -12.68
CA ILE A 150 8.74 17.94 -12.07
C ILE A 150 7.56 16.97 -11.85
N ASP A 151 7.53 15.81 -12.51
CA ASP A 151 6.39 14.89 -12.44
C ASP A 151 6.80 13.42 -12.17
N PRO A 152 5.97 12.64 -11.46
CA PRO A 152 6.17 11.21 -11.33
C PRO A 152 6.13 10.54 -12.71
N LEU A 153 7.03 9.58 -12.92
CA LEU A 153 7.14 8.81 -14.17
C LEU A 153 5.80 8.12 -14.49
N VAL A 154 5.16 7.55 -13.47
CA VAL A 154 3.84 6.90 -13.58
C VAL A 154 2.97 7.29 -12.39
N LEU A 155 1.73 7.66 -12.68
CA LEU A 155 0.67 7.86 -11.71
C LEU A 155 -0.09 6.56 -11.47
N GLY A 156 -0.48 6.35 -10.22
CA GLY A 156 -1.18 5.17 -9.76
C GLY A 156 -2.54 4.90 -10.41
N GLY A 157 -3.00 3.66 -10.23
CA GLY A 157 -4.36 3.21 -10.53
C GLY A 157 -4.50 2.49 -11.86
N GLN A 158 -3.37 2.10 -12.45
CA GLN A 158 -3.32 1.63 -13.83
C GLN A 158 -2.12 0.72 -14.09
N SER A 159 -2.29 -0.17 -15.07
CA SER A 159 -1.20 -0.96 -15.64
C SER A 159 -0.58 -0.16 -16.76
N VAL A 160 0.74 0.00 -16.72
CA VAL A 160 1.48 0.86 -17.66
C VAL A 160 2.66 0.08 -18.24
N ASP A 161 2.86 0.25 -19.54
CA ASP A 161 4.01 -0.29 -20.25
C ASP A 161 5.16 0.71 -20.19
N ILE A 162 6.30 0.27 -19.65
CA ILE A 162 7.52 1.06 -19.54
C ILE A 162 8.50 0.55 -20.57
N ALA A 163 8.84 1.42 -21.53
CA ALA A 163 9.89 1.19 -22.48
C ALA A 163 11.22 1.65 -21.90
N ILE A 164 12.19 0.73 -21.82
CA ILE A 164 13.54 1.02 -21.36
C ILE A 164 14.47 0.78 -22.55
N THR A 165 15.25 1.80 -22.91
CA THR A 165 16.09 1.77 -24.11
C THR A 165 17.51 2.20 -23.75
N LYS A 166 18.51 1.50 -24.28
CA LYS A 166 19.92 1.92 -24.17
C LYS A 166 20.31 2.71 -25.42
N SER A 167 20.40 4.04 -25.28
CA SER A 167 20.76 4.95 -26.37
C SER A 167 22.27 5.03 -26.58
N THR A 168 22.66 5.36 -27.82
CA THR A 168 24.05 5.59 -28.24
C THR A 168 24.40 7.08 -28.33
N GLY A 169 23.43 7.99 -28.13
CA GLY A 169 23.58 9.43 -28.40
C GLY A 169 23.78 10.29 -27.15
N GLN A 170 24.88 11.06 -27.17
CA GLN A 170 25.35 12.07 -26.20
C GLN A 170 25.67 11.56 -24.78
N SER A 171 26.94 11.18 -24.60
CA SER A 171 27.54 10.60 -23.39
C SER A 171 27.28 9.09 -23.25
N THR A 172 28.24 8.30 -23.75
CA THR A 172 28.49 6.88 -23.40
C THR A 172 27.33 6.09 -22.78
N GLY A 173 26.45 5.51 -23.60
CA GLY A 173 25.62 4.37 -23.22
C GLY A 173 24.52 4.64 -22.18
N GLN A 174 23.83 5.78 -22.27
CA GLN A 174 22.71 6.13 -21.40
C GLN A 174 21.53 5.15 -21.54
N THR A 175 21.01 4.69 -20.40
CA THR A 175 19.75 3.93 -20.34
C THR A 175 18.61 4.88 -20.00
N THR A 176 17.66 5.02 -20.93
CA THR A 176 16.50 5.89 -20.80
C THR A 176 15.25 5.09 -20.43
N VAL A 177 14.50 5.58 -19.43
CA VAL A 177 13.22 5.04 -18.99
C VAL A 177 12.11 5.95 -19.49
N SER A 178 11.20 5.39 -20.29
CA SER A 178 10.11 6.07 -20.98
C SER A 178 8.79 5.34 -20.76
N VAL A 179 7.70 6.07 -20.62
CA VAL A 179 6.35 5.48 -20.58
C VAL A 179 5.87 5.32 -22.02
N SER A 180 5.40 4.12 -22.38
CA SER A 180 4.88 3.85 -23.73
C SER A 180 3.43 4.28 -23.91
#